data_AF-A0A7C5QIG9-F1
#
_entry.id   AF-A0A7C5QIG9-F1
#
_cell.length_a   1.000
_cell.length_b   1.000
_cell.length_c   1.000
_cell.angle_alpha   90.00
_cell.angle_beta   90.00
_cell.angle_gamma   90.00
#
_symmetry.space_group_name_H-M   'P 1'
#
loop_
_entity.id
_entity.type
_entity.pdbx_description
1 polymer ?
#
loop_
_entity_poly.entity_id
_entity_poly.type
_entity_poly.pdbx_seq_one_letter_code
_entity_poly.pdbx_strand_id
1 'polypeptide(L)'
;MNFIASVLFAAATWLNATSADIPAVAQSLPDDAAIRILVSVGGPGAERALANALASADDTNAVKLIKALGDLGSSEAISDCARRLLYATGDLKDVCLYALGRTTSRRAARLLSARISDDAYAAAYLRHGESLLELGRKQEPAVVALDLLGSVKSSPIRCGAVALLAAARGYAAQPKLLALLDDPDRAVREQAARQLSQMPSAVGLIAAFRRATGEPRRLLLEAIARRAEPANVPVLLEALRESDDAVRQVAVLALQNSVDPKVDAALAGMLTSPAQQGIALELLTRRRARAQAAAVMPLIHDPAVSKQAFTALGLLAGEKEIEQILSAALATNDEGFREQAAKAIAAAAPRLANNTRVVAMLTHVPESARAWTLSLLPAFGGKTALDAVVAASRGSEREAAVRALADWRDESALEPLLALCRESEDTKLRVLAARGAIRIVTRADLEKEQKAAWLQKLIETAPRPEEKQQAQAALQELEKQPGTLRRKK
;
A
#
# COMPACT_ATOMS: atom_id res chain seq x y z
N MET A 1 -22.60 5.82 62.14
CA MET A 1 -22.48 4.66 61.23
C MET A 1 -23.74 4.38 60.38
N ASN A 2 -24.90 5.01 60.61
CA ASN A 2 -26.13 4.75 59.83
C ASN A 2 -26.36 5.63 58.57
N PHE A 3 -25.56 6.67 58.33
CA PHE A 3 -25.76 7.55 57.15
C PHE A 3 -24.98 7.08 55.92
N ILE A 4 -23.79 6.49 56.12
CA ILE A 4 -22.97 5.96 55.03
C ILE A 4 -23.53 4.60 54.53
N ALA A 5 -24.18 3.84 55.41
CA ALA A 5 -24.83 2.57 55.06
C ALA A 5 -26.13 2.77 54.26
N SER A 6 -26.91 3.83 54.49
CA SER A 6 -28.14 4.09 53.68
C SER A 6 -27.82 4.63 52.29
N VAL A 7 -26.75 5.42 52.14
CA VAL A 7 -26.29 5.95 50.86
C VAL A 7 -25.68 4.86 49.97
N LEU A 8 -24.95 3.90 50.56
CA LEU A 8 -24.38 2.77 49.82
C LEU A 8 -25.41 1.70 49.45
N PHE A 9 -26.47 1.51 50.25
CA PHE A 9 -27.59 0.62 49.90
C PHE A 9 -28.53 1.25 48.83
N ALA A 10 -28.66 2.58 48.82
CA ALA A 10 -29.36 3.30 47.76
C ALA A 10 -28.61 3.22 46.43
N ALA A 11 -27.28 3.36 46.41
CA ALA A 11 -26.50 3.29 45.16
C ALA A 11 -26.61 1.95 44.42
N ALA A 12 -26.81 0.83 45.15
CA ALA A 12 -26.99 -0.50 44.56
C ALA A 12 -28.42 -0.79 44.07
N THR A 13 -29.43 -0.04 44.52
CA THR A 13 -30.85 -0.27 44.14
C THR A 13 -31.25 0.41 42.83
N TRP A 14 -30.44 1.33 42.30
CA TRP A 14 -30.77 2.12 41.11
C TRP A 14 -30.16 1.63 39.78
N LEU A 15 -29.57 0.42 39.74
CA LEU A 15 -29.15 -0.20 38.48
C LEU A 15 -30.34 -0.55 37.55
N ASN A 16 -31.58 -0.54 38.09
CA ASN A 16 -32.83 -0.77 37.36
C ASN A 16 -33.82 0.41 37.47
N ALA A 17 -33.34 1.63 37.69
CA ALA A 17 -34.21 2.80 37.83
C ALA A 17 -35.13 2.97 36.60
N THR A 18 -36.41 3.25 36.85
CA THR A 18 -37.43 3.46 35.82
C THR A 18 -37.95 4.90 35.83
N SER A 19 -38.79 5.25 34.87
CA SER A 19 -39.44 6.57 34.83
C SER A 19 -40.28 6.91 36.08
N ALA A 20 -40.76 5.89 36.81
CA ALA A 20 -41.52 6.07 38.05
C ALA A 20 -40.66 6.62 39.20
N ASP A 21 -39.35 6.41 39.14
CA ASP A 21 -38.41 6.73 40.21
C ASP A 21 -37.86 8.15 40.12
N ILE A 22 -38.08 8.83 38.99
CA ILE A 22 -37.60 10.18 38.70
C ILE A 22 -37.90 11.18 39.83
N PRO A 23 -39.13 11.25 40.41
CA PRO A 23 -39.42 12.22 41.47
C PRO A 23 -38.60 11.99 42.76
N ALA A 24 -38.31 10.73 43.10
CA ALA A 24 -37.51 10.40 44.27
C ALA A 24 -36.04 10.72 44.03
N VAL A 25 -35.50 10.33 42.87
CA VAL A 25 -34.11 10.64 42.48
C VAL A 25 -33.87 12.15 42.35
N ALA A 26 -34.87 12.91 41.89
CA ALA A 26 -34.78 14.36 41.73
C ALA A 26 -34.58 15.12 43.06
N GLN A 27 -34.98 14.55 44.19
CA GLN A 27 -34.79 15.16 45.52
C GLN A 27 -33.30 15.23 45.93
N SER A 28 -32.45 14.40 45.33
CA SER A 28 -31.01 14.37 45.58
C SER A 28 -30.21 15.19 44.57
N LEU A 29 -30.84 15.97 43.70
CA LEU A 29 -30.10 16.87 42.82
C LEU A 29 -29.47 18.02 43.61
N PRO A 30 -28.24 18.45 43.25
CA PRO A 30 -27.47 18.12 42.06
C PRO A 30 -26.40 17.02 42.24
N ASP A 31 -26.61 16.03 43.12
CA ASP A 31 -25.63 14.97 43.37
C ASP A 31 -25.26 14.16 42.10
N ASP A 32 -23.97 13.84 41.93
CA ASP A 32 -23.43 13.14 40.74
C ASP A 32 -24.06 11.76 40.51
N ALA A 33 -24.51 11.10 41.58
CA ALA A 33 -25.22 9.83 41.48
C ALA A 33 -26.64 10.02 40.91
N ALA A 34 -27.37 11.01 41.43
CA ALA A 34 -28.71 11.35 40.96
C ALA A 34 -28.70 11.78 39.49
N ILE A 35 -27.73 12.62 39.10
CA ILE A 35 -27.55 13.05 37.70
C ILE A 35 -27.33 11.85 36.78
N ARG A 36 -26.42 10.92 37.14
CA ARG A 36 -26.14 9.73 36.31
C ARG A 36 -27.35 8.84 36.13
N ILE A 37 -28.14 8.64 37.21
CA ILE A 37 -29.38 7.86 37.16
C ILE A 37 -30.41 8.54 36.23
N LEU A 38 -30.58 9.86 36.35
CA LEU A 38 -31.53 10.57 35.49
C LEU A 38 -31.12 10.56 34.01
N VAL A 39 -29.82 10.66 33.71
CA VAL A 39 -29.30 10.52 32.34
C VAL A 39 -29.54 9.12 31.80
N SER A 40 -29.36 8.07 32.61
CA SER A 40 -29.59 6.69 32.17
C SER A 40 -31.08 6.37 31.98
N VAL A 41 -31.95 6.91 32.84
CA VAL A 41 -33.41 6.76 32.71
C VAL A 41 -33.92 7.54 31.49
N GLY A 42 -33.46 8.77 31.32
CA GLY A 42 -33.82 9.66 30.23
C GLY A 42 -35.29 10.07 30.18
N GLY A 43 -35.67 10.66 29.05
CA GLY A 43 -37.04 11.08 28.75
C GLY A 43 -37.49 12.39 29.42
N PRO A 44 -38.71 12.87 29.07
CA PRO A 44 -39.16 14.21 29.44
C PRO A 44 -39.30 14.46 30.95
N GLY A 45 -39.45 13.41 31.76
CA GLY A 45 -39.47 13.52 33.21
C GLY A 45 -38.09 13.86 33.77
N ALA A 46 -37.05 13.13 33.32
CA ALA A 46 -35.67 13.34 33.76
C ALA A 46 -35.14 14.69 33.29
N GLU A 47 -35.45 15.07 32.04
CA GLU A 47 -35.13 16.38 31.49
C GLU A 47 -35.71 17.52 32.34
N ARG A 48 -37.01 17.46 32.69
CA ARG A 48 -37.65 18.46 33.55
C ARG A 48 -37.06 18.50 34.96
N ALA A 49 -36.74 17.35 35.55
CA ALA A 49 -36.12 17.29 36.87
C ALA A 49 -34.75 17.99 36.88
N LEU A 50 -33.91 17.69 35.89
CA LEU A 50 -32.60 18.33 35.72
C LEU A 50 -32.72 19.83 35.43
N ALA A 51 -33.70 20.23 34.60
CA ALA A 51 -33.96 21.64 34.28
C ALA A 51 -34.44 22.44 35.50
N ASN A 52 -35.32 21.86 36.32
CA ASN A 52 -35.77 22.50 37.56
C ASN A 52 -34.61 22.71 38.54
N ALA A 53 -33.72 21.72 38.69
CA ALA A 53 -32.53 21.86 39.51
C ALA A 53 -31.56 22.92 38.96
N LEU A 54 -31.46 23.03 37.62
CA LEU A 54 -30.61 24.03 36.96
C LEU A 54 -31.07 25.47 37.21
N ALA A 55 -32.37 25.71 37.31
CA ALA A 55 -32.95 27.05 37.49
C ALA A 55 -32.44 27.79 38.74
N SER A 56 -32.08 27.05 39.80
CA SER A 56 -31.54 27.59 41.04
C SER A 56 -30.07 27.25 41.28
N ALA A 57 -29.38 26.63 40.33
CA ALA A 57 -27.99 26.19 40.49
C ALA A 57 -26.99 27.34 40.34
N ASP A 58 -25.95 27.34 41.17
CA ASP A 58 -24.74 28.14 40.96
C ASP A 58 -23.96 27.64 39.73
N ASP A 59 -22.93 28.37 39.31
CA ASP A 59 -22.17 28.02 38.10
C ASP A 59 -21.47 26.65 38.23
N THR A 60 -21.02 26.28 39.43
CA THR A 60 -20.36 24.98 39.68
C THR A 60 -21.32 23.80 39.47
N ASN A 61 -22.53 23.85 40.03
CA ASN A 61 -23.52 22.79 39.84
C ASN A 61 -24.17 22.85 38.45
N ALA A 62 -24.31 24.06 37.88
CA ALA A 62 -24.82 24.25 36.53
C ALA A 62 -23.97 23.51 35.49
N VAL A 63 -22.64 23.44 35.65
CA VAL A 63 -21.77 22.68 34.75
C VAL A 63 -22.22 21.22 34.61
N LYS A 64 -22.51 20.56 35.73
CA LYS A 64 -22.91 19.14 35.76
C LYS A 64 -24.31 18.93 35.19
N LEU A 65 -25.25 19.80 35.59
CA LEU A 65 -26.65 19.72 35.16
C LEU A 65 -26.83 20.04 33.67
N ILE A 66 -26.14 21.06 33.15
CA ILE A 66 -26.14 21.41 31.73
C ILE A 66 -25.52 20.29 30.90
N LYS A 67 -24.41 19.72 31.35
CA LYS A 67 -23.81 18.57 30.68
C LYS A 67 -24.79 17.41 30.59
N ALA A 68 -25.47 17.07 31.69
CA ALA A 68 -26.48 16.00 31.72
C ALA A 68 -27.67 16.26 30.78
N LEU A 69 -28.18 17.49 30.76
CA LEU A 69 -29.23 17.89 29.81
C LEU A 69 -28.74 17.82 28.35
N GLY A 70 -27.46 18.13 28.11
CA GLY A 70 -26.81 17.96 26.81
C GLY A 70 -26.66 16.49 26.40
N ASP A 71 -26.27 15.60 27.33
CA ASP A 71 -26.17 14.16 27.10
C ASP A 71 -27.52 13.56 26.70
N LEU A 72 -28.62 14.09 27.26
CA LEU A 72 -30.00 13.77 26.89
C LEU A 72 -30.51 14.44 25.60
N GLY A 73 -29.77 15.40 25.05
CA GLY A 73 -30.22 16.19 23.89
C GLY A 73 -31.39 17.14 24.19
N SER A 74 -31.62 17.47 25.46
CA SER A 74 -32.78 18.22 25.93
C SER A 74 -32.77 19.68 25.52
N SER A 75 -33.92 20.21 25.09
CA SER A 75 -34.08 21.64 24.79
C SER A 75 -34.27 22.52 26.02
N GLU A 76 -34.45 21.95 27.21
CA GLU A 76 -34.76 22.72 28.43
C GLU A 76 -33.61 23.62 28.88
N ALA A 77 -32.36 23.21 28.64
CA ALA A 77 -31.18 24.00 29.01
C ALA A 77 -30.95 25.25 28.12
N ILE A 78 -31.65 25.38 26.98
CA ILE A 78 -31.31 26.40 25.96
C ILE A 78 -31.37 27.83 26.51
N SER A 79 -32.42 28.14 27.29
CA SER A 79 -32.61 29.50 27.83
C SER A 79 -31.56 29.83 28.89
N ASP A 80 -31.22 28.87 29.74
CA ASP A 80 -30.16 29.01 30.75
C ASP A 80 -28.79 29.13 30.13
N CYS A 81 -28.45 28.27 29.17
CA CYS A 81 -27.21 28.38 28.40
C CYS A 81 -27.10 29.74 27.71
N ALA A 82 -28.18 30.26 27.09
CA ALA A 82 -28.16 31.56 26.43
C ALA A 82 -27.84 32.71 27.40
N ARG A 83 -28.40 32.70 28.62
CA ARG A 83 -28.09 33.69 29.65
C ARG A 83 -26.65 33.58 30.15
N ARG A 84 -26.21 32.35 30.48
CA ARG A 84 -24.87 32.12 31.06
C ARG A 84 -23.75 32.40 30.06
N LEU A 85 -23.95 32.11 28.76
CA LEU A 85 -22.99 32.42 27.70
C LEU A 85 -22.70 33.92 27.52
N LEU A 86 -23.46 34.82 28.15
CA LEU A 86 -23.14 36.25 28.19
C LEU A 86 -21.89 36.56 29.02
N TYR A 87 -21.58 35.74 30.02
CA TYR A 87 -20.47 35.96 30.95
C TYR A 87 -19.57 34.73 31.18
N ALA A 88 -20.01 33.53 30.78
CA ALA A 88 -19.32 32.28 31.04
C ALA A 88 -17.95 32.16 30.35
N THR A 89 -17.00 31.57 31.06
CA THR A 89 -15.66 31.20 30.59
C THR A 89 -15.35 29.76 31.03
N GLY A 90 -14.29 29.16 30.45
CA GLY A 90 -13.85 27.80 30.78
C GLY A 90 -14.97 26.75 30.67
N ASP A 91 -15.02 25.85 31.64
CA ASP A 91 -15.93 24.69 31.67
C ASP A 91 -17.40 25.07 31.48
N LEU A 92 -17.85 26.19 32.06
CA LEU A 92 -19.25 26.61 31.94
C LEU A 92 -19.60 27.04 30.50
N LYS A 93 -18.69 27.69 29.79
CA LYS A 93 -18.88 28.01 28.36
C LYS A 93 -18.94 26.72 27.56
N ASP A 94 -18.03 25.79 27.82
CA ASP A 94 -17.88 24.56 27.06
C ASP A 94 -19.09 23.62 27.21
N VAL A 95 -19.60 23.44 28.43
CA VAL A 95 -20.82 22.63 28.66
C VAL A 95 -22.07 23.30 28.11
N CYS A 96 -22.19 24.63 28.13
CA CYS A 96 -23.30 25.33 27.48
C CYS A 96 -23.29 25.10 25.97
N LEU A 97 -22.14 25.28 25.33
CA LEU A 97 -21.98 25.03 23.89
C LEU A 97 -22.17 23.54 23.56
N TYR A 98 -21.73 22.64 24.44
CA TYR A 98 -22.00 21.21 24.31
C TYR A 98 -23.48 20.89 24.32
N ALA A 99 -24.22 21.36 25.33
CA ALA A 99 -25.65 21.12 25.45
C ALA A 99 -26.40 21.68 24.25
N LEU A 100 -26.15 22.95 23.88
CA LEU A 100 -26.75 23.56 22.68
C LEU A 100 -26.48 22.75 21.41
N GLY A 101 -25.24 22.27 21.24
CA GLY A 101 -24.83 21.46 20.10
C GLY A 101 -25.42 20.04 20.07
N ARG A 102 -25.81 19.47 21.21
CA ARG A 102 -26.50 18.17 21.26
C ARG A 102 -28.00 18.27 21.05
N THR A 103 -28.59 19.45 21.30
CA THR A 103 -30.01 19.66 21.00
C THR A 103 -30.25 19.70 19.48
N THR A 104 -31.46 19.38 19.05
CA THR A 104 -31.90 19.51 17.63
C THR A 104 -32.88 20.67 17.42
N SER A 105 -32.93 21.59 18.38
CA SER A 105 -33.82 22.76 18.39
C SER A 105 -33.36 23.85 17.44
N ARG A 106 -34.29 24.43 16.67
CA ARG A 106 -34.05 25.61 15.83
C ARG A 106 -33.57 26.82 16.63
N ARG A 107 -33.96 26.93 17.92
CA ARG A 107 -33.50 28.02 18.78
C ARG A 107 -32.02 27.90 19.10
N ALA A 108 -31.55 26.68 19.40
CA ALA A 108 -30.13 26.42 19.63
C ALA A 108 -29.31 26.69 18.37
N ALA A 109 -29.78 26.25 17.20
CA ALA A 109 -29.16 26.55 15.90
C ALA A 109 -28.91 28.05 15.72
N ARG A 110 -29.92 28.89 15.96
CA ARG A 110 -29.79 30.36 15.85
C ARG A 110 -28.81 30.97 16.84
N LEU A 111 -28.79 30.48 18.08
CA LEU A 111 -27.84 30.97 19.10
C LEU A 111 -26.40 30.63 18.72
N LEU A 112 -26.18 29.42 18.20
CA LEU A 112 -24.87 28.96 17.76
C LEU A 112 -24.41 29.70 16.50
N SER A 113 -25.27 29.83 15.49
CA SER A 113 -24.94 30.49 14.22
C SER A 113 -24.73 31.99 14.37
N ALA A 114 -25.35 32.65 15.37
CA ALA A 114 -25.18 34.08 15.61
C ALA A 114 -23.73 34.50 15.94
N ARG A 115 -22.90 33.55 16.43
CA ARG A 115 -21.49 33.78 16.77
C ARG A 115 -20.58 32.77 16.07
N ILE A 116 -20.96 32.31 14.87
CA ILE A 116 -20.25 31.27 14.10
C ILE A 116 -18.79 31.64 13.76
N SER A 117 -18.40 32.90 13.85
CA SER A 117 -16.99 33.31 13.70
C SER A 117 -16.10 32.92 14.89
N ASP A 118 -16.68 32.57 16.05
CA ASP A 118 -15.98 31.98 17.19
C ASP A 118 -15.93 30.46 17.00
N ASP A 119 -14.72 29.89 16.96
CA ASP A 119 -14.48 28.47 16.70
C ASP A 119 -15.22 27.55 17.68
N ALA A 120 -15.42 27.96 18.95
CA ALA A 120 -16.16 27.16 19.92
C ALA A 120 -17.66 27.09 19.57
N TYR A 121 -18.22 28.22 19.11
CA TYR A 121 -19.61 28.27 18.63
C TYR A 121 -19.78 27.50 17.32
N ALA A 122 -18.82 27.63 16.40
CA ALA A 122 -18.83 26.88 15.14
C ALA A 122 -18.70 25.37 15.36
N ALA A 123 -17.85 24.92 16.28
CA ALA A 123 -17.72 23.50 16.65
C ALA A 123 -19.01 22.96 17.28
N ALA A 124 -19.66 23.74 18.14
CA ALA A 124 -20.97 23.38 18.67
C ALA A 124 -22.08 23.38 17.60
N TYR A 125 -22.02 24.28 16.62
CA TYR A 125 -22.95 24.28 15.48
C TYR A 125 -22.73 23.08 14.56
N LEU A 126 -21.49 22.66 14.34
CA LEU A 126 -21.17 21.42 13.64
C LEU A 126 -21.79 20.21 14.36
N ARG A 127 -21.60 20.10 15.69
CA ARG A 127 -22.21 19.05 16.53
C ARG A 127 -23.74 19.07 16.46
N HIS A 128 -24.35 20.24 16.35
CA HIS A 128 -25.79 20.38 16.12
C HIS A 128 -26.21 19.75 14.80
N GLY A 129 -25.46 20.00 13.73
CA GLY A 129 -25.66 19.34 12.43
C GLY A 129 -25.53 17.81 12.50
N GLU A 130 -24.53 17.31 13.24
CA GLU A 130 -24.32 15.87 13.45
C GLU A 130 -25.49 15.23 14.22
N SER A 131 -25.94 15.87 15.30
CA SER A 131 -27.08 15.41 16.10
C SER A 131 -28.39 15.41 15.29
N LEU A 132 -28.55 16.35 14.36
CA LEU A 132 -29.67 16.35 13.41
C LEU A 132 -29.60 15.17 12.42
N LEU A 133 -28.40 14.78 11.96
CA LEU A 133 -28.22 13.59 11.11
C LEU A 133 -28.53 12.30 11.86
N GLU A 134 -28.16 12.20 13.15
CA GLU A 134 -28.48 11.04 14.00
C GLU A 134 -30.00 10.79 14.07
N LEU A 135 -30.82 11.85 14.00
CA LEU A 135 -32.28 11.75 13.91
C LEU A 135 -32.82 11.50 12.49
N GLY A 136 -31.96 11.27 11.51
CA GLY A 136 -32.33 11.02 10.12
C GLY A 136 -32.76 12.26 9.31
N ARG A 137 -32.55 13.48 9.84
CA ARG A 137 -32.83 14.72 9.10
C ARG A 137 -31.73 14.97 8.08
N LYS A 138 -32.08 15.40 6.87
CA LYS A 138 -31.13 15.58 5.76
C LYS A 138 -30.97 17.03 5.30
N GLN A 139 -32.01 17.84 5.40
CA GLN A 139 -31.98 19.22 4.89
C GLN A 139 -31.25 20.16 5.84
N GLU A 140 -31.59 20.11 7.12
CA GLU A 140 -31.02 21.02 8.11
C GLU A 140 -29.52 20.83 8.34
N PRO A 141 -28.98 19.60 8.46
CA PRO A 141 -27.52 19.42 8.53
C PRO A 141 -26.78 19.96 7.31
N ALA A 142 -27.39 19.88 6.13
CA ALA A 142 -26.77 20.42 4.93
C ALA A 142 -26.69 21.96 4.97
N VAL A 143 -27.68 22.63 5.57
CA VAL A 143 -27.63 24.08 5.81
C VAL A 143 -26.50 24.41 6.78
N VAL A 144 -26.42 23.71 7.91
CA VAL A 144 -25.33 23.86 8.90
C VAL A 144 -23.97 23.72 8.23
N ALA A 145 -23.79 22.67 7.41
CA ALA A 145 -22.54 22.44 6.70
C ALA A 145 -22.18 23.59 5.75
N LEU A 146 -23.14 24.10 4.97
CA LEU A 146 -22.90 25.19 4.03
C LEU A 146 -22.57 26.52 4.74
N ASP A 147 -23.25 26.82 5.85
CA ASP A 147 -22.96 27.98 6.69
C ASP A 147 -21.52 27.92 7.22
N LEU A 148 -21.12 26.78 7.78
CA LEU A 148 -19.76 26.57 8.31
C LEU A 148 -18.70 26.72 7.21
N LEU A 149 -18.93 26.14 6.03
CA LEU A 149 -17.99 26.23 4.91
C LEU A 149 -17.82 27.66 4.37
N GLY A 150 -18.87 28.49 4.45
CA GLY A 150 -18.88 29.85 3.95
C GLY A 150 -18.42 30.92 4.94
N SER A 151 -18.52 30.65 6.25
CA SER A 151 -18.32 31.67 7.29
C SER A 151 -17.16 31.38 8.25
N VAL A 152 -16.64 30.16 8.29
CA VAL A 152 -15.60 29.75 9.25
C VAL A 152 -14.25 29.58 8.55
N LYS A 153 -13.16 30.02 9.19
CA LYS A 153 -11.79 29.86 8.70
C LYS A 153 -11.11 28.58 9.19
N SER A 154 -11.49 28.11 10.38
CA SER A 154 -10.89 26.96 11.06
C SER A 154 -10.92 25.68 10.21
N SER A 155 -9.75 25.20 9.79
CA SER A 155 -9.59 24.01 8.94
C SER A 155 -10.30 22.77 9.49
N PRO A 156 -10.19 22.42 10.80
CA PRO A 156 -10.84 21.24 11.35
C PRO A 156 -12.37 21.31 11.25
N ILE A 157 -12.95 22.48 11.55
CA ILE A 157 -14.41 22.69 11.50
C ILE A 157 -14.91 22.60 10.06
N ARG A 158 -14.18 23.20 9.11
CA ARG A 158 -14.51 23.13 7.69
C ARG A 158 -14.44 21.69 7.18
N CYS A 159 -13.42 20.91 7.57
CA CYS A 159 -13.34 19.49 7.24
C CYS A 159 -14.53 18.69 7.78
N GLY A 160 -14.94 18.97 9.03
CA GLY A 160 -16.16 18.40 9.62
C GLY A 160 -17.40 18.78 8.83
N ALA A 161 -17.52 20.04 8.41
CA ALA A 161 -18.62 20.52 7.58
C ALA A 161 -18.66 19.85 6.19
N VAL A 162 -17.50 19.56 5.56
CA VAL A 162 -17.44 18.77 4.33
C VAL A 162 -18.01 17.36 4.54
N ALA A 163 -17.64 16.69 5.64
CA ALA A 163 -18.16 15.37 5.98
C ALA A 163 -19.67 15.43 6.25
N LEU A 164 -20.12 16.43 7.01
CA LEU A 164 -21.53 16.66 7.32
C LEU A 164 -22.36 16.85 6.06
N LEU A 165 -21.88 17.65 5.10
CA LEU A 165 -22.55 17.88 3.83
C LEU A 165 -22.70 16.59 3.02
N ALA A 166 -21.63 15.80 2.94
CA ALA A 166 -21.63 14.53 2.23
C ALA A 166 -22.61 13.53 2.86
N ALA A 167 -22.61 13.41 4.19
CA ALA A 167 -23.56 12.56 4.91
C ALA A 167 -25.02 13.01 4.74
N ALA A 168 -25.26 14.33 4.76
CA ALA A 168 -26.60 14.90 4.66
C ALA A 168 -27.23 14.75 3.26
N ARG A 169 -26.44 14.97 2.21
CA ARG A 169 -26.93 15.02 0.82
C ARG A 169 -26.54 13.82 -0.03
N GLY A 170 -25.66 12.94 0.45
CA GLY A 170 -25.13 11.82 -0.31
C GLY A 170 -24.59 12.29 -1.67
N TYR A 171 -25.04 11.63 -2.74
CA TYR A 171 -24.62 11.98 -4.11
C TYR A 171 -24.95 13.42 -4.52
N ALA A 172 -26.02 14.03 -3.98
CA ALA A 172 -26.38 15.41 -4.29
C ALA A 172 -25.37 16.44 -3.75
N ALA A 173 -24.44 16.04 -2.88
CA ALA A 173 -23.32 16.89 -2.47
C ALA A 173 -22.23 17.04 -3.56
N GLN A 174 -22.20 16.15 -4.57
CA GLN A 174 -21.09 16.03 -5.52
C GLN A 174 -20.66 17.36 -6.15
N PRO A 175 -21.56 18.22 -6.69
CA PRO A 175 -21.12 19.48 -7.30
C PRO A 175 -20.38 20.40 -6.32
N LYS A 176 -20.83 20.44 -5.06
CA LYS A 176 -20.19 21.26 -4.02
C LYS A 176 -18.87 20.67 -3.57
N LEU A 177 -18.78 19.34 -3.45
CA LEU A 177 -17.51 18.67 -3.12
C LEU A 177 -16.47 18.83 -4.23
N LEU A 178 -16.89 18.77 -5.50
CA LEU A 178 -15.99 19.04 -6.63
C LEU A 178 -15.44 20.46 -6.57
N ALA A 179 -16.28 21.45 -6.27
CA ALA A 179 -15.83 22.85 -6.11
C ALA A 179 -14.86 23.05 -4.94
N LEU A 180 -14.97 22.23 -3.88
CA LEU A 180 -14.06 22.28 -2.73
C LEU A 180 -12.67 21.68 -3.02
N LEU A 181 -12.45 21.10 -4.21
CA LEU A 181 -11.11 20.72 -4.63
C LEU A 181 -10.25 21.93 -4.99
N ASP A 182 -10.85 23.08 -5.25
CA ASP A 182 -10.14 24.36 -5.48
C ASP A 182 -10.03 25.21 -4.20
N ASP A 183 -10.39 24.66 -3.04
CA ASP A 183 -10.34 25.37 -1.78
C ASP A 183 -8.90 25.80 -1.43
N PRO A 184 -8.64 27.01 -0.89
CA PRO A 184 -7.29 27.41 -0.52
C PRO A 184 -6.68 26.52 0.57
N ASP A 185 -7.51 25.90 1.42
CA ASP A 185 -7.07 25.02 2.49
C ASP A 185 -6.86 23.59 1.99
N ARG A 186 -5.62 23.11 2.10
CA ARG A 186 -5.24 21.76 1.69
C ARG A 186 -6.03 20.67 2.42
N ALA A 187 -6.30 20.82 3.71
CA ALA A 187 -7.04 19.82 4.47
C ALA A 187 -8.49 19.69 3.97
N VAL A 188 -9.10 20.80 3.56
CA VAL A 188 -10.44 20.83 2.98
C VAL A 188 -10.45 20.17 1.60
N ARG A 189 -9.46 20.46 0.74
CA ARG A 189 -9.31 19.78 -0.56
C ARG A 189 -9.20 18.26 -0.40
N GLU A 190 -8.32 17.80 0.49
CA GLU A 190 -8.11 16.37 0.75
C GLU A 190 -9.36 15.71 1.36
N GLN A 191 -10.10 16.41 2.23
CA GLN A 191 -11.36 15.90 2.77
C GLN A 191 -12.45 15.80 1.70
N ALA A 192 -12.57 16.79 0.81
CA ALA A 192 -13.49 16.74 -0.31
C ALA A 192 -13.19 15.56 -1.26
N ALA A 193 -11.92 15.36 -1.60
CA ALA A 193 -11.47 14.21 -2.39
C ALA A 193 -11.78 12.86 -1.71
N ARG A 194 -11.58 12.78 -0.39
CA ARG A 194 -11.95 11.59 0.40
C ARG A 194 -13.44 11.28 0.32
N GLN A 195 -14.30 12.30 0.45
CA GLN A 195 -15.75 12.11 0.34
C GLN A 195 -16.18 11.73 -1.08
N LEU A 196 -15.58 12.35 -2.11
CA LEU A 196 -15.83 12.01 -3.51
C LEU A 196 -15.47 10.55 -3.83
N SER A 197 -14.38 10.03 -3.26
CA SER A 197 -13.97 8.64 -3.51
C SER A 197 -14.96 7.60 -2.96
N GLN A 198 -15.77 7.96 -1.96
CA GLN A 198 -16.78 7.10 -1.33
C GLN A 198 -18.15 7.16 -2.02
N MET A 199 -18.33 8.02 -3.03
CA MET A 199 -19.61 8.14 -3.74
C MET A 199 -19.94 6.89 -4.56
N PRO A 200 -21.20 6.61 -4.90
CA PRO A 200 -21.54 5.40 -5.65
C PRO A 200 -21.05 5.38 -7.12
N SER A 201 -20.75 6.54 -7.72
CA SER A 201 -20.38 6.63 -9.14
C SER A 201 -19.15 7.51 -9.38
N ALA A 202 -18.24 7.01 -10.22
CA ALA A 202 -17.07 7.74 -10.69
C ALA A 202 -17.35 8.64 -11.91
N VAL A 203 -18.51 8.54 -12.56
CA VAL A 203 -18.76 9.23 -13.85
C VAL A 203 -18.55 10.75 -13.73
N GLY A 204 -19.10 11.37 -12.68
CA GLY A 204 -18.90 12.79 -12.41
C GLY A 204 -17.44 13.15 -12.08
N LEU A 205 -16.72 12.27 -11.38
CA LEU A 205 -15.31 12.45 -11.05
C LEU A 205 -14.44 12.38 -12.30
N ILE A 206 -14.71 11.45 -13.22
CA ILE A 206 -14.00 11.32 -14.50
C ILE A 206 -14.21 12.56 -15.37
N ALA A 207 -15.45 13.05 -15.45
CA ALA A 207 -15.75 14.28 -16.18
C ALA A 207 -15.03 15.50 -15.57
N ALA A 208 -14.97 15.59 -14.24
CA ALA A 208 -14.23 16.63 -13.54
C ALA A 208 -12.72 16.50 -13.73
N PHE A 209 -12.18 15.27 -13.64
CA PHE A 209 -10.76 14.98 -13.83
C PHE A 209 -10.28 15.54 -15.17
N ARG A 210 -11.01 15.25 -16.26
CA ARG A 210 -10.66 15.71 -17.61
C ARG A 210 -10.61 17.23 -17.76
N ARG A 211 -11.36 17.98 -16.95
CA ARG A 211 -11.41 19.46 -16.98
C ARG A 211 -10.43 20.11 -16.01
N ALA A 212 -10.10 19.42 -14.93
CA ALA A 212 -9.24 19.93 -13.88
C ALA A 212 -7.77 20.01 -14.32
N THR A 213 -7.03 20.93 -13.73
CA THR A 213 -5.58 21.08 -13.88
C THR A 213 -4.92 21.13 -12.50
N GLY A 214 -3.60 20.94 -12.43
CA GLY A 214 -2.84 21.02 -11.17
C GLY A 214 -3.31 20.04 -10.09
N GLU A 215 -3.31 20.49 -8.83
CA GLU A 215 -3.62 19.64 -7.68
C GLU A 215 -5.03 19.01 -7.70
N PRO A 216 -6.12 19.73 -8.04
CA PRO A 216 -7.45 19.13 -8.19
C PRO A 216 -7.46 17.92 -9.14
N ARG A 217 -6.70 17.98 -10.24
CA ARG A 217 -6.58 16.88 -11.22
C ARG A 217 -5.99 15.64 -10.57
N ARG A 218 -4.91 15.78 -9.81
CA ARG A 218 -4.29 14.68 -9.05
C ARG A 218 -5.26 14.10 -8.02
N LEU A 219 -5.92 14.94 -7.21
CA LEU A 219 -6.85 14.49 -6.19
C LEU A 219 -8.06 13.73 -6.76
N LEU A 220 -8.57 14.16 -7.92
CA LEU A 220 -9.64 13.46 -8.62
C LEU A 220 -9.18 12.08 -9.10
N LEU A 221 -7.97 11.98 -9.66
CA LEU A 221 -7.44 10.69 -10.09
C LEU A 221 -7.20 9.76 -8.90
N GLU A 222 -6.72 10.27 -7.77
CA GLU A 222 -6.60 9.49 -6.53
C GLU A 222 -7.97 9.00 -6.04
N ALA A 223 -8.98 9.86 -6.08
CA ALA A 223 -10.34 9.50 -5.71
C ALA A 223 -10.92 8.41 -6.63
N ILE A 224 -10.64 8.47 -7.93
CA ILE A 224 -11.02 7.45 -8.92
C ILE A 224 -10.26 6.14 -8.66
N ALA A 225 -8.94 6.21 -8.45
CA ALA A 225 -8.07 5.06 -8.24
C ALA A 225 -8.44 4.25 -7.00
N ARG A 226 -8.77 4.93 -5.88
CA ARG A 226 -9.15 4.29 -4.60
C ARG A 226 -10.38 3.38 -4.72
N ARG A 227 -11.22 3.57 -5.74
CA ARG A 227 -12.44 2.77 -5.95
C ARG A 227 -12.14 1.38 -6.47
N ALA A 228 -10.98 1.19 -7.12
CA ALA A 228 -10.56 -0.08 -7.70
C ALA A 228 -11.61 -0.78 -8.61
N GLU A 229 -12.46 0.00 -9.29
CA GLU A 229 -13.49 -0.52 -10.18
C GLU A 229 -12.93 -0.74 -11.60
N PRO A 230 -13.24 -1.88 -12.27
CA PRO A 230 -12.87 -2.13 -13.67
C PRO A 230 -13.27 -1.00 -14.64
N ALA A 231 -14.42 -0.35 -14.39
CA ALA A 231 -14.90 0.77 -15.20
C ALA A 231 -13.97 1.99 -15.19
N ASN A 232 -13.06 2.11 -14.20
CA ASN A 232 -12.12 3.21 -14.06
C ASN A 232 -10.77 2.92 -14.77
N VAL A 233 -10.53 1.69 -15.22
CA VAL A 233 -9.28 1.31 -15.92
C VAL A 233 -9.01 2.21 -17.15
N PRO A 234 -9.99 2.54 -18.02
CA PRO A 234 -9.73 3.39 -19.18
C PRO A 234 -9.20 4.78 -18.82
N VAL A 235 -9.74 5.44 -17.80
CA VAL A 235 -9.26 6.77 -17.38
C VAL A 235 -7.89 6.71 -16.67
N LEU A 236 -7.59 5.61 -15.97
CA LEU A 236 -6.25 5.40 -15.41
C LEU A 236 -5.21 5.17 -16.51
N LEU A 237 -5.56 4.45 -17.58
CA LEU A 237 -4.70 4.28 -18.75
C LEU A 237 -4.53 5.60 -19.53
N GLU A 238 -5.59 6.42 -19.63
CA GLU A 238 -5.51 7.79 -20.15
C GLU A 238 -4.46 8.60 -19.35
N ALA A 239 -4.54 8.53 -18.03
CA ALA A 239 -3.67 9.27 -17.11
C ALA A 239 -2.18 8.86 -17.14
N LEU A 240 -1.82 7.71 -17.70
CA LEU A 240 -0.41 7.34 -17.93
C LEU A 240 0.30 8.26 -18.93
N ARG A 241 -0.47 9.01 -19.73
CA ARG A 241 0.04 9.92 -20.78
C ARG A 241 0.16 11.37 -20.31
N GLU A 242 -0.18 11.65 -19.06
CA GLU A 242 -0.20 13.00 -18.52
C GLU A 242 1.21 13.59 -18.42
N SER A 243 1.37 14.87 -18.69
CA SER A 243 2.66 15.55 -18.50
C SER A 243 3.02 15.73 -17.02
N ASP A 244 2.01 15.79 -16.15
CA ASP A 244 2.20 15.91 -14.70
C ASP A 244 2.64 14.56 -14.10
N ASP A 245 3.85 14.52 -13.57
CA ASP A 245 4.47 13.35 -12.94
C ASP A 245 3.66 12.81 -11.77
N ALA A 246 3.05 13.68 -10.96
CA ALA A 246 2.26 13.26 -9.81
C ALA A 246 0.97 12.57 -10.27
N VAL A 247 0.33 13.08 -11.33
CA VAL A 247 -0.84 12.44 -11.94
C VAL A 247 -0.47 11.08 -12.55
N ARG A 248 0.64 11.00 -13.30
CA ARG A 248 1.12 9.73 -13.85
C ARG A 248 1.43 8.70 -12.76
N GLN A 249 2.07 9.10 -11.66
CA GLN A 249 2.42 8.19 -10.57
C GLN A 249 1.17 7.59 -9.90
N VAL A 250 0.10 8.37 -9.73
CA VAL A 250 -1.18 7.85 -9.23
C VAL A 250 -1.72 6.77 -10.17
N ALA A 251 -1.70 7.00 -11.48
CA ALA A 251 -2.12 6.01 -12.47
C ALA A 251 -1.26 4.74 -12.44
N VAL A 252 0.06 4.87 -12.35
CA VAL A 252 1.01 3.74 -12.24
C VAL A 252 0.69 2.88 -11.02
N LEU A 253 0.56 3.50 -9.84
CA LEU A 253 0.27 2.77 -8.60
C LEU A 253 -1.09 2.09 -8.64
N ALA A 254 -2.10 2.77 -9.20
CA ALA A 254 -3.45 2.21 -9.34
C ALA A 254 -3.47 1.00 -10.29
N LEU A 255 -2.87 1.14 -11.47
CA LEU A 255 -2.83 0.07 -12.47
C LEU A 255 -1.92 -1.08 -12.06
N GLN A 256 -0.82 -0.82 -11.34
CA GLN A 256 0.03 -1.87 -10.79
C GLN A 256 -0.75 -2.80 -9.85
N ASN A 257 -1.61 -2.24 -9.00
CA ASN A 257 -2.37 -2.98 -7.99
C ASN A 257 -3.75 -3.47 -8.48
N SER A 258 -4.13 -3.16 -9.73
CA SER A 258 -5.41 -3.58 -10.28
C SER A 258 -5.50 -5.10 -10.46
N VAL A 259 -6.63 -5.69 -10.07
CA VAL A 259 -6.93 -7.11 -10.30
C VAL A 259 -7.64 -7.36 -11.63
N ASP A 260 -7.99 -6.32 -12.39
CA ASP A 260 -8.67 -6.47 -13.67
C ASP A 260 -7.71 -7.09 -14.71
N PRO A 261 -8.03 -8.29 -15.25
CA PRO A 261 -7.18 -8.95 -16.24
C PRO A 261 -7.06 -8.17 -17.56
N LYS A 262 -7.98 -7.24 -17.84
CA LYS A 262 -7.94 -6.41 -19.05
C LYS A 262 -6.83 -5.37 -19.03
N VAL A 263 -6.29 -5.03 -17.84
CA VAL A 263 -5.19 -4.07 -17.72
C VAL A 263 -3.97 -4.56 -18.49
N ASP A 264 -3.64 -5.85 -18.39
CA ASP A 264 -2.47 -6.42 -19.06
C ASP A 264 -2.58 -6.31 -20.58
N ALA A 265 -3.75 -6.66 -21.13
CA ALA A 265 -4.02 -6.54 -22.57
C ALA A 265 -3.98 -5.08 -23.04
N ALA A 266 -4.52 -4.16 -22.24
CA ALA A 266 -4.49 -2.74 -22.57
C ALA A 266 -3.06 -2.16 -22.55
N LEU A 267 -2.24 -2.54 -21.56
CA LEU A 267 -0.83 -2.17 -21.50
C LEU A 267 -0.04 -2.76 -22.68
N ALA A 268 -0.33 -4.00 -23.09
CA ALA A 268 0.25 -4.58 -24.30
C ALA A 268 -0.11 -3.76 -25.55
N GLY A 269 -1.35 -3.28 -25.67
CA GLY A 269 -1.76 -2.38 -26.75
C GLY A 269 -0.97 -1.06 -26.78
N MET A 270 -0.56 -0.53 -25.62
CA MET A 270 0.25 0.69 -25.53
C MET A 270 1.67 0.54 -26.08
N LEU A 271 2.19 -0.69 -26.21
CA LEU A 271 3.51 -0.96 -26.80
C LEU A 271 3.60 -0.56 -28.28
N THR A 272 2.45 -0.37 -28.95
CA THR A 272 2.38 0.10 -30.35
C THR A 272 2.78 1.56 -30.53
N SER A 273 2.81 2.35 -29.45
CA SER A 273 3.17 3.77 -29.48
C SER A 273 4.54 3.96 -28.81
N PRO A 274 5.59 4.42 -29.52
CA PRO A 274 6.94 4.59 -28.96
C PRO A 274 6.98 5.41 -27.65
N ALA A 275 6.21 6.51 -27.60
CA ALA A 275 6.12 7.36 -26.40
C ALA A 275 5.55 6.65 -25.15
N GLN A 276 4.89 5.51 -25.31
CA GLN A 276 4.21 4.77 -24.24
C GLN A 276 4.91 3.44 -23.91
N GLN A 277 5.86 3.00 -24.72
CA GLN A 277 6.54 1.71 -24.54
C GLN A 277 7.23 1.61 -23.18
N GLY A 278 7.97 2.63 -22.75
CA GLY A 278 8.69 2.60 -21.47
C GLY A 278 7.78 2.32 -20.27
N ILE A 279 6.69 3.07 -20.15
CA ILE A 279 5.73 2.91 -19.03
C ILE A 279 4.92 1.61 -19.15
N ALA A 280 4.59 1.19 -20.36
CA ALA A 280 3.89 -0.07 -20.60
C ALA A 280 4.78 -1.28 -20.24
N LEU A 281 6.04 -1.29 -20.66
CA LEU A 281 7.02 -2.33 -20.29
C LEU A 281 7.22 -2.40 -18.78
N GLU A 282 7.37 -1.25 -18.13
CA GLU A 282 7.50 -1.17 -16.68
C GLU A 282 6.28 -1.79 -15.97
N LEU A 283 5.07 -1.40 -16.35
CA LEU A 283 3.84 -1.90 -15.70
C LEU A 283 3.59 -3.38 -16.00
N LEU A 284 3.78 -3.85 -17.23
CA LEU A 284 3.68 -5.28 -17.58
C LEU A 284 4.64 -6.12 -16.74
N THR A 285 5.87 -5.61 -16.53
CA THR A 285 6.90 -6.26 -15.71
C THR A 285 6.49 -6.32 -14.24
N ARG A 286 6.10 -5.18 -13.64
CA ARG A 286 5.68 -5.09 -12.22
C ARG A 286 4.46 -5.97 -11.93
N ARG A 287 3.52 -6.04 -12.88
CA ARG A 287 2.31 -6.87 -12.80
C ARG A 287 2.56 -8.35 -13.11
N ARG A 288 3.76 -8.69 -13.61
CA ARG A 288 4.12 -10.06 -14.06
C ARG A 288 3.14 -10.59 -15.12
N ALA A 289 2.78 -9.75 -16.08
CA ALA A 289 1.82 -10.03 -17.16
C ALA A 289 2.37 -11.04 -18.20
N ARG A 290 2.65 -12.29 -17.78
CA ARG A 290 3.34 -13.30 -18.62
C ARG A 290 2.61 -13.62 -19.92
N ALA A 291 1.28 -13.58 -19.91
CA ALA A 291 0.47 -13.76 -21.11
C ALA A 291 0.78 -12.72 -22.22
N GLN A 292 1.40 -11.60 -21.86
CA GLN A 292 1.75 -10.51 -22.78
C GLN A 292 3.23 -10.58 -23.24
N ALA A 293 3.99 -11.62 -22.89
CA ALA A 293 5.39 -11.75 -23.30
C ALA A 293 5.56 -11.68 -24.83
N ALA A 294 4.65 -12.29 -25.58
CA ALA A 294 4.62 -12.23 -27.04
C ALA A 294 4.46 -10.80 -27.60
N ALA A 295 3.77 -9.90 -26.88
CA ALA A 295 3.61 -8.51 -27.29
C ALA A 295 4.89 -7.68 -27.06
N VAL A 296 5.74 -8.10 -26.11
CA VAL A 296 7.04 -7.45 -25.83
C VAL A 296 8.12 -7.90 -26.81
N MET A 297 8.02 -9.12 -27.34
CA MET A 297 9.05 -9.73 -28.21
C MET A 297 9.53 -8.85 -29.38
N PRO A 298 8.68 -8.17 -30.16
CA PRO A 298 9.15 -7.33 -31.27
C PRO A 298 10.06 -6.19 -30.83
N LEU A 299 9.93 -5.69 -29.59
CA LEU A 299 10.66 -4.53 -29.08
C LEU A 299 12.12 -4.82 -28.75
N ILE A 300 12.55 -6.08 -28.74
CA ILE A 300 13.98 -6.40 -28.56
C ILE A 300 14.85 -5.88 -29.71
N HIS A 301 14.23 -5.63 -30.88
CA HIS A 301 14.90 -5.11 -32.06
C HIS A 301 14.85 -3.57 -32.16
N ASP A 302 14.10 -2.89 -31.29
CA ASP A 302 14.04 -1.43 -31.26
C ASP A 302 15.18 -0.89 -30.39
N PRO A 303 16.19 -0.19 -30.95
CA PRO A 303 17.33 0.30 -30.18
C PRO A 303 16.95 1.24 -29.02
N ALA A 304 15.80 1.93 -29.11
CA ALA A 304 15.37 2.87 -28.08
C ALA A 304 14.90 2.16 -26.80
N VAL A 305 14.34 0.95 -26.92
CA VAL A 305 13.69 0.24 -25.81
C VAL A 305 14.17 -1.21 -25.64
N SER A 306 15.08 -1.71 -26.47
CA SER A 306 15.56 -3.10 -26.48
C SER A 306 16.01 -3.56 -25.10
N LYS A 307 16.82 -2.76 -24.39
CA LYS A 307 17.28 -3.07 -23.03
C LYS A 307 16.13 -3.24 -22.04
N GLN A 308 15.10 -2.39 -22.14
CA GLN A 308 13.90 -2.49 -21.30
C GLN A 308 13.06 -3.71 -21.69
N ALA A 309 12.93 -3.99 -22.99
CA ALA A 309 12.21 -5.16 -23.50
C ALA A 309 12.88 -6.47 -23.04
N PHE A 310 14.21 -6.59 -23.11
CA PHE A 310 14.94 -7.74 -22.57
C PHE A 310 14.77 -7.88 -21.07
N THR A 311 14.82 -6.77 -20.32
CA THR A 311 14.60 -6.80 -18.86
C THR A 311 13.18 -7.30 -18.53
N ALA A 312 12.18 -6.82 -19.26
CA ALA A 312 10.80 -7.27 -19.13
C ALA A 312 10.67 -8.77 -19.47
N LEU A 313 11.22 -9.22 -20.60
CA LEU A 313 11.20 -10.61 -21.01
C LEU A 313 11.92 -11.53 -20.02
N GLY A 314 12.96 -11.07 -19.33
CA GLY A 314 13.57 -11.84 -18.25
C GLY A 314 12.60 -12.26 -17.14
N LEU A 315 11.51 -11.49 -16.93
CA LEU A 315 10.47 -11.78 -15.95
C LEU A 315 9.17 -12.34 -16.57
N LEU A 316 8.93 -12.04 -17.85
CA LEU A 316 7.69 -12.38 -18.55
C LEU A 316 7.79 -13.63 -19.43
N ALA A 317 8.95 -13.85 -20.08
CA ALA A 317 9.14 -14.90 -21.08
C ALA A 317 8.86 -16.30 -20.53
N GLY A 318 8.20 -17.10 -21.36
CA GLY A 318 8.14 -18.56 -21.25
C GLY A 318 9.14 -19.23 -22.19
N GLU A 319 9.00 -20.55 -22.36
CA GLU A 319 9.87 -21.37 -23.22
C GLU A 319 9.92 -20.83 -24.66
N LYS A 320 8.74 -20.55 -25.24
CA LYS A 320 8.60 -20.07 -26.63
C LYS A 320 9.35 -18.75 -26.86
N GLU A 321 9.21 -17.78 -25.97
CA GLU A 321 9.90 -16.49 -26.11
C GLU A 321 11.41 -16.64 -25.94
N ILE A 322 11.86 -17.55 -25.07
CA ILE A 322 13.30 -17.84 -24.92
C ILE A 322 13.87 -18.47 -26.21
N GLU A 323 13.16 -19.41 -26.84
CA GLU A 323 13.56 -19.95 -28.15
C GLU A 323 13.70 -18.84 -29.21
N GLN A 324 12.78 -17.87 -29.21
CA GLN A 324 12.83 -16.73 -30.13
C GLN A 324 14.01 -15.79 -29.84
N ILE A 325 14.24 -15.46 -28.56
CA ILE A 325 15.39 -14.64 -28.14
C ILE A 325 16.70 -15.31 -28.54
N LEU A 326 16.82 -16.62 -28.32
CA LEU A 326 17.99 -17.41 -28.71
C LEU A 326 18.22 -17.37 -30.22
N SER A 327 17.17 -17.63 -30.99
CA SER A 327 17.24 -17.62 -32.45
C SER A 327 17.67 -16.25 -32.98
N ALA A 328 17.12 -15.16 -32.43
CA ALA A 328 17.50 -13.80 -32.79
C ALA A 328 18.97 -13.48 -32.44
N ALA A 329 19.42 -13.90 -31.25
CA ALA A 329 20.79 -13.65 -30.79
C ALA A 329 21.85 -14.45 -31.57
N LEU A 330 21.50 -15.65 -32.05
CA LEU A 330 22.34 -16.45 -32.94
C LEU A 330 22.44 -15.87 -34.36
N ALA A 331 21.41 -15.16 -34.82
CA ALA A 331 21.37 -14.56 -36.15
C ALA A 331 22.11 -13.22 -36.26
N THR A 332 22.42 -12.57 -35.15
CA THR A 332 23.14 -11.29 -35.11
C THR A 332 24.59 -11.44 -34.64
N ASN A 333 25.48 -10.55 -35.07
CA ASN A 333 26.84 -10.40 -34.55
C ASN A 333 26.99 -9.24 -33.54
N ASP A 334 25.89 -8.58 -33.18
CA ASP A 334 25.88 -7.53 -32.17
C ASP A 334 26.12 -8.11 -30.77
N GLU A 335 27.29 -7.85 -30.21
CA GLU A 335 27.68 -8.29 -28.86
C GLU A 335 26.77 -7.70 -27.78
N GLY A 336 26.34 -6.44 -27.92
CA GLY A 336 25.43 -5.79 -26.98
C GLY A 336 24.05 -6.43 -26.98
N PHE A 337 23.54 -6.80 -28.16
CA PHE A 337 22.30 -7.57 -28.28
C PHE A 337 22.44 -8.94 -27.61
N ARG A 338 23.53 -9.67 -27.90
CA ARG A 338 23.81 -10.99 -27.30
C ARG A 338 23.95 -10.93 -25.77
N GLU A 339 24.54 -9.87 -25.23
CA GLU A 339 24.66 -9.65 -23.79
C GLU A 339 23.28 -9.43 -23.14
N GLN A 340 22.43 -8.60 -23.74
CA GLN A 340 21.08 -8.35 -23.23
C GLN A 340 20.20 -9.59 -23.32
N ALA A 341 20.29 -10.32 -24.44
CA ALA A 341 19.63 -11.61 -24.61
C ALA A 341 20.08 -12.62 -23.53
N ALA A 342 21.38 -12.74 -23.29
CA ALA A 342 21.93 -13.62 -22.26
C ALA A 342 21.36 -13.31 -20.86
N LYS A 343 21.31 -12.04 -20.48
CA LYS A 343 20.74 -11.59 -19.20
C LYS A 343 19.25 -11.92 -19.09
N ALA A 344 18.47 -11.68 -20.15
CA ALA A 344 17.04 -12.00 -20.17
C ALA A 344 16.80 -13.51 -20.03
N ILE A 345 17.53 -14.32 -20.81
CA ILE A 345 17.45 -15.79 -20.75
C ILE A 345 17.83 -16.29 -19.35
N ALA A 346 18.94 -15.81 -18.79
CA ALA A 346 19.39 -16.22 -17.47
C ALA A 346 18.38 -15.89 -16.37
N ALA A 347 17.71 -14.74 -16.44
CA ALA A 347 16.65 -14.35 -15.51
C ALA A 347 15.38 -15.20 -15.64
N ALA A 348 15.06 -15.67 -16.84
CA ALA A 348 13.86 -16.48 -17.10
C ALA A 348 14.07 -17.97 -16.81
N ALA A 349 15.29 -18.48 -17.02
CA ALA A 349 15.60 -19.92 -16.98
C ALA A 349 15.19 -20.65 -15.68
N PRO A 350 15.40 -20.12 -14.45
CA PRO A 350 14.98 -20.80 -13.22
C PRO A 350 13.47 -21.05 -13.12
N ARG A 351 12.66 -20.34 -13.90
CA ARG A 351 11.19 -20.43 -13.87
C ARG A 351 10.62 -21.42 -14.89
N LEU A 352 11.44 -21.93 -15.80
CA LEU A 352 10.99 -22.87 -16.82
C LEU A 352 10.86 -24.26 -16.20
N ALA A 353 9.65 -24.82 -16.21
CA ALA A 353 9.43 -26.19 -15.74
C ALA A 353 10.07 -27.23 -16.67
N ASN A 354 10.14 -26.94 -17.97
CA ASN A 354 10.83 -27.75 -18.98
C ASN A 354 11.79 -26.85 -19.76
N ASN A 355 13.06 -27.23 -19.80
CA ASN A 355 14.12 -26.53 -20.53
C ASN A 355 14.85 -27.45 -21.52
N THR A 356 14.39 -28.69 -21.72
CA THR A 356 15.09 -29.69 -22.54
C THR A 356 15.30 -29.23 -23.98
N ARG A 357 14.27 -28.63 -24.58
CA ARG A 357 14.34 -28.11 -25.95
C ARG A 357 15.30 -26.93 -26.05
N VAL A 358 15.25 -26.02 -25.09
CA VAL A 358 16.14 -24.87 -25.02
C VAL A 358 17.60 -25.30 -24.86
N VAL A 359 17.88 -26.26 -23.97
CA VAL A 359 19.21 -26.85 -23.79
C VAL A 359 19.68 -27.54 -25.08
N ALA A 360 18.81 -28.27 -25.78
CA ALA A 360 19.15 -28.90 -27.05
C ALA A 360 19.52 -27.86 -28.13
N MET A 361 18.82 -26.73 -28.21
CA MET A 361 19.17 -25.64 -29.12
C MET A 361 20.55 -25.06 -28.80
N LEU A 362 20.90 -24.90 -27.52
CA LEU A 362 22.18 -24.33 -27.10
C LEU A 362 23.38 -25.24 -27.39
N THR A 363 23.17 -26.55 -27.45
CA THR A 363 24.23 -27.53 -27.70
C THR A 363 24.45 -27.83 -29.18
N HIS A 364 23.48 -27.51 -30.05
CA HIS A 364 23.55 -27.73 -31.50
C HIS A 364 23.71 -26.41 -32.26
N VAL A 365 24.80 -25.68 -32.00
CA VAL A 365 25.08 -24.38 -32.63
C VAL A 365 26.36 -24.38 -33.47
N PRO A 366 26.47 -23.47 -34.46
CA PRO A 366 27.72 -23.23 -35.18
C PRO A 366 28.89 -22.89 -34.25
N GLU A 367 30.11 -23.22 -34.66
CA GLU A 367 31.32 -23.02 -33.85
C GLU A 367 31.49 -21.56 -33.38
N SER A 368 31.14 -20.60 -34.24
CA SER A 368 31.18 -19.17 -33.93
C SER A 368 30.28 -18.73 -32.76
N ALA A 369 29.23 -19.50 -32.45
CA ALA A 369 28.29 -19.20 -31.38
C ALA A 369 28.51 -20.04 -30.11
N ARG A 370 29.32 -21.11 -30.17
CA ARG A 370 29.50 -22.07 -29.06
C ARG A 370 30.00 -21.41 -27.78
N ALA A 371 31.01 -20.54 -27.87
CA ALA A 371 31.54 -19.85 -26.70
C ALA A 371 30.46 -19.03 -25.97
N TRP A 372 29.57 -18.38 -26.73
CA TRP A 372 28.46 -17.62 -26.17
C TRP A 372 27.36 -18.52 -25.60
N THR A 373 26.94 -19.58 -26.30
CA THR A 373 25.88 -20.49 -25.79
C THR A 373 26.32 -21.26 -24.55
N LEU A 374 27.61 -21.61 -24.43
CA LEU A 374 28.18 -22.21 -23.22
C LEU A 374 27.94 -21.32 -21.99
N SER A 375 28.01 -20.00 -22.12
CA SER A 375 27.75 -19.06 -21.02
C SER A 375 26.30 -19.07 -20.52
N LEU A 376 25.35 -19.62 -21.30
CA LEU A 376 23.93 -19.68 -20.97
C LEU A 376 23.54 -20.99 -20.26
N LEU A 377 24.25 -22.08 -20.51
CA LEU A 377 23.96 -23.40 -19.95
C LEU A 377 23.96 -23.46 -18.40
N PRO A 378 24.78 -22.68 -17.66
CA PRO A 378 24.68 -22.61 -16.19
C PRO A 378 23.32 -22.07 -15.72
N ALA A 379 22.65 -21.26 -16.55
CA ALA A 379 21.30 -20.82 -16.24
C ALA A 379 20.25 -21.94 -16.44
N PHE A 380 20.59 -22.90 -17.29
CA PHE A 380 19.98 -24.21 -17.50
C PHE A 380 19.97 -25.08 -16.25
N GLY A 381 21.18 -25.38 -15.80
CA GLY A 381 21.44 -26.50 -14.91
C GLY A 381 21.05 -27.84 -15.55
N GLY A 382 21.08 -28.89 -14.72
CA GLY A 382 20.70 -30.23 -15.14
C GLY A 382 21.81 -30.99 -15.89
N LYS A 383 21.68 -32.32 -15.88
CA LYS A 383 22.72 -33.24 -16.36
C LYS A 383 23.08 -33.02 -17.83
N THR A 384 22.11 -32.87 -18.72
CA THR A 384 22.36 -32.70 -20.16
C THR A 384 23.17 -31.43 -20.46
N ALA A 385 22.84 -30.31 -19.79
CA ALA A 385 23.60 -29.08 -19.94
C ALA A 385 25.01 -29.23 -19.36
N LEU A 386 25.15 -29.87 -18.20
CA LEU A 386 26.44 -30.11 -17.57
C LEU A 386 27.35 -30.97 -18.46
N ASP A 387 26.84 -32.10 -18.93
CA ASP A 387 27.58 -33.05 -19.79
C ASP A 387 28.07 -32.34 -21.06
N ALA A 388 27.26 -31.45 -21.64
CA ALA A 388 27.66 -30.66 -22.80
C ALA A 388 28.80 -29.67 -22.49
N VAL A 389 28.73 -28.97 -21.36
CA VAL A 389 29.82 -28.05 -20.94
C VAL A 389 31.10 -28.83 -20.60
N VAL A 390 30.99 -29.98 -19.93
CA VAL A 390 32.14 -30.85 -19.61
C VAL A 390 32.80 -31.40 -20.89
N ALA A 391 32.02 -31.76 -21.90
CA ALA A 391 32.57 -32.15 -23.20
C ALA A 391 33.33 -30.99 -23.86
N ALA A 392 32.75 -29.78 -23.84
CA ALA A 392 33.38 -28.58 -24.40
C ALA A 392 34.65 -28.15 -23.65
N SER A 393 34.78 -28.47 -22.36
CA SER A 393 36.00 -28.16 -21.59
C SER A 393 37.24 -28.93 -22.04
N ARG A 394 37.06 -29.97 -22.87
CA ARG A 394 38.13 -30.78 -23.47
C ARG A 394 38.41 -30.41 -24.94
N GLY A 395 37.63 -29.48 -25.50
CA GLY A 395 37.69 -29.08 -26.91
C GLY A 395 38.39 -27.73 -27.16
N SER A 396 38.10 -27.12 -28.30
CA SER A 396 38.62 -25.80 -28.69
C SER A 396 38.04 -24.67 -27.83
N GLU A 397 36.81 -24.82 -27.32
CA GLU A 397 36.10 -23.82 -26.52
C GLU A 397 36.38 -23.94 -25.01
N ARG A 398 37.48 -24.61 -24.64
CA ARG A 398 37.81 -24.97 -23.25
C ARG A 398 37.68 -23.83 -22.25
N GLU A 399 38.19 -22.63 -22.58
CA GLU A 399 38.18 -21.50 -21.65
C GLU A 399 36.75 -21.01 -21.34
N ALA A 400 35.88 -20.96 -22.35
CA ALA A 400 34.46 -20.61 -22.18
C ALA A 400 33.73 -21.68 -21.37
N ALA A 401 34.03 -22.95 -21.63
CA ALA A 401 33.44 -24.06 -20.90
C ALA A 401 33.85 -24.08 -19.41
N VAL A 402 35.13 -23.84 -19.07
CA VAL A 402 35.55 -23.77 -17.66
C VAL A 402 34.89 -22.57 -16.95
N ARG A 403 34.71 -21.43 -17.63
CA ARG A 403 33.94 -20.30 -17.09
C ARG A 403 32.49 -20.68 -16.81
N ALA A 404 31.83 -21.35 -17.76
CA ALA A 404 30.48 -21.83 -17.57
C ALA A 404 30.36 -22.81 -16.40
N LEU A 405 31.27 -23.79 -16.28
CA LEU A 405 31.32 -24.69 -15.12
C LEU A 405 31.52 -23.93 -13.81
N ALA A 406 32.37 -22.90 -13.81
CA ALA A 406 32.61 -22.08 -12.62
C ALA A 406 31.36 -21.30 -12.19
N ASP A 407 30.50 -20.91 -13.13
CA ASP A 407 29.24 -20.17 -12.89
C ASP A 407 28.03 -21.11 -12.63
N TRP A 408 28.25 -22.42 -12.51
CA TRP A 408 27.18 -23.39 -12.23
C TRP A 408 26.50 -23.13 -10.87
N ARG A 409 25.23 -23.55 -10.76
CA ARG A 409 24.37 -23.15 -9.63
C ARG A 409 24.35 -24.13 -8.46
N ASP A 410 24.71 -25.39 -8.69
CA ASP A 410 24.62 -26.48 -7.71
C ASP A 410 25.94 -27.28 -7.66
N GLU A 411 26.04 -28.23 -6.74
CA GLU A 411 27.25 -29.03 -6.55
C GLU A 411 27.64 -29.93 -7.73
N SER A 412 26.78 -30.10 -8.75
CA SER A 412 27.03 -31.07 -9.82
C SER A 412 28.26 -30.73 -10.66
N ALA A 413 28.69 -29.47 -10.70
CA ALA A 413 29.90 -29.04 -11.38
C ALA A 413 31.19 -29.19 -10.55
N LEU A 414 31.11 -29.54 -9.24
CA LEU A 414 32.30 -29.60 -8.37
C LEU A 414 33.29 -30.68 -8.79
N GLU A 415 32.83 -31.89 -9.08
CA GLU A 415 33.72 -32.97 -9.55
C GLU A 415 34.36 -32.64 -10.91
N PRO A 416 33.62 -32.19 -11.94
CA PRO A 416 34.23 -31.73 -13.19
C PRO A 416 35.28 -30.63 -13.01
N LEU A 417 35.03 -29.64 -12.13
CA LEU A 417 35.98 -28.57 -11.83
C LEU A 417 37.23 -29.08 -11.11
N LEU A 418 37.08 -30.02 -10.17
CA LEU A 418 38.21 -30.64 -9.47
C LEU A 418 39.08 -31.48 -10.41
N ALA A 419 38.47 -32.20 -11.36
CA ALA A 419 39.21 -32.91 -12.40
C ALA A 419 40.06 -31.92 -13.23
N LEU A 420 39.48 -30.79 -13.64
CA LEU A 420 40.21 -29.73 -14.35
C LEU A 420 41.36 -29.13 -13.53
N CYS A 421 41.19 -28.97 -12.22
CA CYS A 421 42.26 -28.52 -11.32
C CYS A 421 43.46 -29.49 -11.29
N ARG A 422 43.24 -30.79 -11.52
CA ARG A 422 44.29 -31.83 -11.47
C ARG A 422 44.92 -32.10 -12.84
N GLU A 423 44.09 -32.16 -13.86
CA GLU A 423 44.43 -32.74 -15.17
C GLU A 423 44.77 -31.69 -16.23
N SER A 424 44.34 -30.43 -16.07
CA SER A 424 44.59 -29.39 -17.08
C SER A 424 46.07 -28.98 -17.10
N GLU A 425 46.69 -28.98 -18.28
CA GLU A 425 48.04 -28.45 -18.48
C GLU A 425 48.08 -26.90 -18.43
N ASP A 426 46.95 -26.24 -18.70
CA ASP A 426 46.84 -24.78 -18.64
C ASP A 426 46.61 -24.31 -17.19
N THR A 427 47.62 -23.62 -16.65
CA THR A 427 47.58 -23.06 -15.28
C THR A 427 46.46 -22.02 -15.12
N LYS A 428 46.10 -21.25 -16.15
CA LYS A 428 45.00 -20.28 -16.07
C LYS A 428 43.66 -20.99 -15.88
N LEU A 429 43.44 -22.09 -16.62
CA LEU A 429 42.21 -22.88 -16.50
C LEU A 429 42.12 -23.57 -15.14
N ARG A 430 43.24 -24.09 -14.60
CA ARG A 430 43.27 -24.64 -13.24
C ARG A 430 42.86 -23.61 -12.19
N VAL A 431 43.38 -22.39 -12.29
CA VAL A 431 43.05 -21.29 -11.37
C VAL A 431 41.57 -20.92 -11.48
N LEU A 432 41.05 -20.80 -12.71
CA LEU A 432 39.65 -20.47 -12.95
C LEU A 432 38.72 -21.57 -12.41
N ALA A 433 39.08 -22.83 -12.60
CA ALA A 433 38.33 -23.97 -12.08
C ALA A 433 38.31 -24.01 -10.55
N ALA A 434 39.46 -23.79 -9.90
CA ALA A 434 39.57 -23.76 -8.45
C ALA A 434 38.73 -22.63 -7.83
N ARG A 435 38.81 -21.41 -8.38
CA ARG A 435 37.99 -20.27 -7.94
C ARG A 435 36.50 -20.52 -8.15
N GLY A 436 36.14 -21.11 -9.28
CA GLY A 436 34.78 -21.52 -9.59
C GLY A 436 34.23 -22.51 -8.56
N ALA A 437 34.98 -23.57 -8.27
CA ALA A 437 34.58 -24.61 -7.31
C ALA A 437 34.43 -24.03 -5.89
N ILE A 438 35.36 -23.19 -5.42
CA ILE A 438 35.24 -22.52 -4.12
C ILE A 438 33.94 -21.68 -4.06
N ARG A 439 33.63 -20.94 -5.13
CA ARG A 439 32.42 -20.11 -5.20
C ARG A 439 31.14 -20.96 -5.20
N ILE A 440 31.12 -22.11 -5.86
CA ILE A 440 29.98 -23.03 -5.84
C ILE A 440 29.79 -23.60 -4.43
N VAL A 441 30.85 -24.14 -3.80
CA VAL A 441 30.76 -24.74 -2.45
C VAL A 441 30.25 -23.74 -1.42
N THR A 442 30.71 -22.49 -1.49
CA THR A 442 30.31 -21.44 -0.55
C THR A 442 28.84 -21.03 -0.70
N ARG A 443 28.27 -21.11 -1.91
CA ARG A 443 26.88 -20.72 -2.20
C ARG A 443 25.88 -21.87 -2.16
N ALA A 444 26.32 -23.10 -2.41
CA ALA A 444 25.45 -24.26 -2.49
C ALA A 444 24.72 -24.53 -1.16
N ASP A 445 23.50 -25.06 -1.23
CA ASP A 445 22.72 -25.48 -0.05
C ASP A 445 23.15 -26.89 0.40
N LEU A 446 24.41 -27.00 0.80
CA LEU A 446 25.04 -28.23 1.32
C LEU A 446 25.15 -28.18 2.84
N GLU A 447 25.14 -29.36 3.47
CA GLU A 447 25.41 -29.49 4.91
C GLU A 447 26.84 -29.05 5.24
N LYS A 448 27.06 -28.58 6.49
CA LYS A 448 28.34 -27.99 6.92
C LYS A 448 29.50 -28.96 6.71
N GLU A 449 29.31 -30.23 7.02
CA GLU A 449 30.32 -31.28 6.86
C GLU A 449 30.67 -31.52 5.38
N GLN A 450 29.67 -31.46 4.49
CA GLN A 450 29.87 -31.63 3.06
C GLN A 450 30.63 -30.43 2.47
N LYS A 451 30.29 -29.20 2.88
CA LYS A 451 31.04 -27.99 2.51
C LYS A 451 32.49 -28.07 2.98
N ALA A 452 32.72 -28.50 4.22
CA ALA A 452 34.06 -28.67 4.77
C ALA A 452 34.88 -29.70 3.97
N ALA A 453 34.29 -30.85 3.66
CA ALA A 453 34.94 -31.88 2.85
C ALA A 453 35.32 -31.38 1.44
N TRP A 454 34.45 -30.61 0.79
CA TRP A 454 34.76 -30.02 -0.51
C TRP A 454 35.88 -28.97 -0.43
N LEU A 455 35.84 -28.09 0.57
CA LEU A 455 36.89 -27.08 0.76
C LEU A 455 38.24 -27.72 1.06
N GLN A 456 38.28 -28.81 1.84
CA GLN A 456 39.51 -29.55 2.11
C GLN A 456 40.09 -30.17 0.84
N LYS A 457 39.26 -30.83 0.01
CA LYS A 457 39.67 -31.31 -1.32
C LYS A 457 40.23 -30.19 -2.19
N LEU A 458 39.64 -28.99 -2.13
CA LEU A 458 40.09 -27.82 -2.90
C LEU A 458 41.43 -27.26 -2.40
N ILE A 459 41.70 -27.28 -1.10
CA ILE A 459 43.00 -26.89 -0.52
C ILE A 459 44.12 -27.81 -1.02
N GLU A 460 43.85 -29.10 -1.12
CA GLU A 460 44.81 -30.10 -1.59
C GLU A 460 45.10 -29.96 -3.11
N THR A 461 44.06 -29.66 -3.89
CA THR A 461 44.11 -29.68 -5.36
C THR A 461 44.35 -28.33 -6.02
N ALA A 462 44.19 -27.22 -5.28
CA ALA A 462 44.34 -25.88 -5.83
C ALA A 462 45.76 -25.66 -6.40
N PRO A 463 45.86 -25.02 -7.57
CA PRO A 463 47.11 -24.92 -8.32
C PRO A 463 48.13 -23.96 -7.71
N ARG A 464 47.67 -22.92 -6.97
CA ARG A 464 48.52 -21.86 -6.43
C ARG A 464 48.20 -21.56 -4.95
N PRO A 465 49.13 -20.94 -4.21
CA PRO A 465 48.91 -20.58 -2.81
C PRO A 465 47.70 -19.67 -2.57
N GLU A 466 47.37 -18.78 -3.50
CA GLU A 466 46.27 -17.83 -3.35
C GLU A 466 44.90 -18.53 -3.28
N GLU A 467 44.65 -19.48 -4.19
CA GLU A 467 43.39 -20.26 -4.15
C GLU A 467 43.33 -21.20 -2.95
N LYS A 468 44.49 -21.72 -2.48
CA LYS A 468 44.57 -22.49 -1.23
C LYS A 468 44.17 -21.65 -0.03
N GLN A 469 44.71 -20.43 0.06
CA GLN A 469 44.34 -19.48 1.12
C GLN A 469 42.87 -19.09 1.03
N GLN A 470 42.32 -18.91 -0.18
CA GLN A 470 40.90 -18.62 -0.37
C GLN A 470 40.00 -19.78 0.13
N ALA A 471 40.35 -21.02 -0.18
CA ALA A 471 39.62 -22.20 0.29
C ALA A 471 39.77 -22.38 1.83
N GLN A 472 40.96 -22.13 2.38
CA GLN A 472 41.20 -22.15 3.83
C GLN A 472 40.40 -21.08 4.57
N ALA A 473 40.36 -19.85 4.05
CA ALA A 473 39.57 -18.77 4.62
C ALA A 473 38.08 -19.12 4.63
N ALA A 474 37.57 -19.69 3.53
CA ALA A 474 36.19 -20.16 3.45
C ALA A 474 35.90 -21.29 4.46
N LEU A 475 36.86 -22.19 4.70
CA LEU A 475 36.72 -23.29 5.68
C LEU A 475 36.71 -22.77 7.12
N GLN A 476 37.62 -21.87 7.46
CA GLN A 476 37.67 -21.23 8.79
C GLN A 476 36.39 -20.43 9.08
N GLU A 477 35.85 -19.74 8.07
CA GLU A 477 34.60 -18.99 8.23
C GLU A 477 33.40 -19.92 8.44
N LEU A 478 33.38 -21.05 7.73
CA LEU A 478 32.37 -22.09 7.92
C LEU A 478 32.44 -22.69 9.34
N GLU A 479 33.65 -22.93 9.87
CA GLU A 479 33.86 -23.48 11.21
C GLU A 479 33.34 -22.54 12.31
N LYS A 480 33.55 -21.23 12.17
CA LYS A 480 33.07 -20.18 13.09
C LYS A 480 31.55 -20.05 13.14
N GLN A 481 30.82 -20.52 12.13
CA GLN A 481 29.36 -20.49 12.16
C GLN A 481 28.84 -21.50 13.21
N PRO A 482 28.07 -21.05 14.22
CA PRO A 482 27.51 -21.95 15.22
C PRO A 482 26.65 -23.02 14.53
N GLY A 483 26.82 -24.28 14.91
CA GLY A 483 26.12 -25.40 14.28
C GLY A 483 24.61 -25.17 14.30
N THR A 484 24.01 -24.93 13.14
CA THR A 484 22.56 -24.85 13.00
C THR A 484 21.95 -26.22 13.27
N LEU A 485 21.39 -26.42 14.46
CA LEU A 485 20.35 -27.40 14.73
C LEU A 485 19.17 -27.10 13.79
N ARG A 486 19.07 -27.82 12.66
CA ARG A 486 17.87 -27.79 11.80
C ARG A 486 16.68 -28.28 12.64
N ARG A 487 15.67 -27.40 12.81
CA ARG A 487 14.30 -27.85 13.10
C ARG A 487 13.86 -28.73 11.91
N LYS A 488 13.69 -30.02 12.17
CA LYS A 488 12.99 -30.94 11.27
C LYS A 488 11.63 -30.33 10.90
N LYS A 489 11.32 -30.25 9.60
CA LYS A 489 9.94 -30.14 9.11
C LYS A 489 9.41 -31.54 8.88
#